data_AF-A0A7Y2YZ31-F1
#
_entry.id   AF-A0A7Y2YZ31-F1
#
_cell.length_a   1.000
_cell.length_b   1.000
_cell.length_c   1.000
_cell.angle_alpha   90.00
_cell.angle_beta   90.00
_cell.angle_gamma   90.00
#
_symmetry.space_group_name_H-M   'P 1'
#
loop_
_entity.id
_entity.type
_entity.pdbx_description
1 polymer ?
#
loop_
_entity_poly.entity_id
_entity_poly.type
_entity_poly.pdbx_seq_one_letter_code
_entity_poly.pdbx_strand_id
1 'polypeptide(L)'
;MLLLSLITLFAGPLLFQWISSTHPLARTLDRVIVVTLVVLVVVLLIPDIVEPLGWSALGFLFVGYLLPGLLERLIRRAAETLHLLSLYVALVGLLLHAVLDGAGLAGSEWRDSGGLAVAIILHRFGMGLMLWLIMQPVFGEKIAWATLFAMAAATIIGFEFSEWLLPYAGDTLIAAIQGVIIGTIIHSLVHREHVDGAHHHPHGK
;
A
#
# COMPACT_ATOMS: atom_id res chain seq x y z
N MET A 1 -1.47 -14.87 8.15
CA MET A 1 -0.67 -13.83 7.48
C MET A 1 -0.84 -12.43 8.08
N LEU A 2 -1.99 -12.12 8.68
CA LEU A 2 -2.28 -10.82 9.30
C LEU A 2 -1.23 -10.36 10.33
N LEU A 3 -0.88 -11.21 11.30
CA LEU A 3 0.07 -10.85 12.37
C LEU A 3 1.46 -10.46 11.82
N LEU A 4 1.98 -11.22 10.85
CA LEU A 4 3.24 -10.89 10.16
C LEU A 4 3.16 -9.53 9.46
N SER A 5 2.05 -9.26 8.77
CA SER A 5 1.85 -7.99 8.07
C SER A 5 1.73 -6.78 9.02
N LEU A 6 1.17 -6.98 10.22
CA LEU A 6 1.17 -5.96 11.28
C LEU A 6 2.59 -5.73 11.79
N ILE A 7 3.34 -6.80 12.10
CA ILE A 7 4.74 -6.69 12.54
C ILE A 7 5.56 -5.94 11.50
N THR A 8 5.44 -6.24 10.21
CA THR A 8 6.24 -5.57 9.17
C THR A 8 5.90 -4.09 9.03
N LEU A 9 4.64 -3.69 9.22
CA LEU A 9 4.24 -2.27 9.25
C LEU A 9 5.00 -1.48 10.33
N PHE A 10 5.18 -2.06 11.52
CA PHE A 10 5.92 -1.42 12.62
C PHE A 10 7.44 -1.63 12.51
N ALA A 11 7.90 -2.70 11.86
CA ALA A 11 9.31 -3.05 11.76
C ALA A 11 10.13 -1.98 11.02
N GLY A 12 9.60 -1.36 9.96
CA GLY A 12 10.30 -0.30 9.22
C GLY A 12 10.71 0.89 10.12
N PRO A 13 9.73 1.54 10.78
CA PRO A 13 9.99 2.63 11.73
C PRO A 13 10.92 2.23 12.89
N LEU A 14 10.74 1.04 13.47
CA LEU A 14 11.53 0.56 14.59
C LEU A 14 12.99 0.30 14.20
N LEU A 15 13.22 -0.34 13.04
CA LEU A 15 14.56 -0.55 12.51
C LEU A 15 15.24 0.78 12.17
N PHE A 16 14.50 1.75 11.64
CA PHE A 16 15.04 3.08 11.37
C PHE A 16 15.49 3.81 12.64
N GLN A 17 14.67 3.77 13.70
CA GLN A 17 15.03 4.34 15.00
C GLN A 17 16.24 3.64 15.63
N TRP A 18 16.41 2.34 15.38
CA TRP A 18 17.54 1.56 15.90
C TRP A 18 18.86 1.79 15.13
N ILE A 19 18.76 2.08 13.82
CA ILE A 19 19.92 2.24 12.90
C ILE A 19 20.27 3.74 12.67
N SER A 20 19.74 4.64 13.51
CA SER A 20 19.55 6.09 13.29
C SER A 20 20.79 6.99 13.06
N SER A 21 21.67 6.67 12.10
CA SER A 21 22.83 7.53 11.77
C SER A 21 23.08 7.77 10.28
N THR A 22 22.41 7.12 9.33
CA THR A 22 22.64 7.42 7.90
C THR A 22 21.35 7.44 7.06
N HIS A 23 20.92 8.65 6.70
CA HIS A 23 19.89 8.94 5.70
C HIS A 23 20.03 8.17 4.35
N PRO A 24 21.23 7.80 3.85
CA PRO A 24 21.34 7.00 2.62
C PRO A 24 20.85 5.55 2.75
N LEU A 25 20.95 4.92 3.93
CA LEU A 25 20.59 3.51 4.07
C LEU A 25 19.08 3.29 3.87
N ALA A 26 18.26 4.18 4.43
CA ALA A 26 16.80 4.13 4.28
C ALA A 26 16.37 4.28 2.80
N ARG A 27 17.03 5.15 2.02
CA ARG A 27 16.75 5.32 0.59
C ARG A 27 17.11 4.08 -0.23
N THR A 28 18.24 3.44 0.09
CA THR A 28 18.64 2.20 -0.58
C THR A 28 17.67 1.07 -0.26
N LEU A 29 17.27 0.94 1.01
CA LEU A 29 16.27 -0.04 1.45
C LEU A 29 14.94 0.14 0.73
N ASP A 30 14.44 1.38 0.64
CA ASP A 30 13.21 1.68 -0.09
C ASP A 30 13.27 1.28 -1.57
N ARG A 31 14.38 1.60 -2.26
CA ARG A 31 14.60 1.17 -3.65
C ARG A 31 14.61 -0.35 -3.80
N VAL A 32 15.30 -1.06 -2.89
CA VAL A 32 15.33 -2.53 -2.89
C VAL A 32 13.93 -3.11 -2.69
N ILE A 33 13.14 -2.54 -1.78
CA ILE A 33 11.75 -2.96 -1.54
C ILE A 33 10.90 -2.75 -2.79
N VAL A 34 11.00 -1.60 -3.44
CA VAL A 34 10.26 -1.29 -4.68
C VAL A 34 10.62 -2.27 -5.79
N VAL A 35 11.91 -2.48 -6.05
CA VAL A 35 12.38 -3.44 -7.07
C VAL A 35 11.87 -4.84 -6.75
N THR A 36 11.96 -5.27 -5.49
CA THR A 36 11.46 -6.57 -5.05
C THR A 36 9.96 -6.67 -5.25
N LEU A 37 9.18 -5.62 -4.94
CA LEU A 37 7.73 -5.62 -5.13
C LEU A 37 7.35 -5.71 -6.60
N VAL A 38 8.05 -4.99 -7.48
CA VAL A 38 7.81 -5.04 -8.93
C VAL A 38 8.04 -6.46 -9.45
N VAL A 39 9.16 -7.08 -9.07
CA VAL A 39 9.47 -8.47 -9.44
C VAL A 39 8.38 -9.41 -8.93
N LEU A 40 7.99 -9.26 -7.67
CA LEU A 40 6.98 -10.09 -7.03
C LEU A 40 5.61 -9.95 -7.72
N VAL A 41 5.21 -8.72 -8.06
CA VAL A 41 3.97 -8.47 -8.79
C VAL A 41 3.97 -9.18 -10.14
N VAL A 42 5.05 -9.02 -10.91
CA VAL A 42 5.13 -9.57 -12.27
C VAL A 42 5.23 -11.10 -12.26
N VAL A 43 6.03 -11.66 -11.35
CA VAL A 43 6.37 -13.09 -11.34
C VAL A 43 5.35 -13.93 -10.58
N LEU A 44 4.75 -13.40 -9.52
CA LEU A 44 3.85 -14.18 -8.63
C LEU A 44 2.40 -13.73 -8.73
N LEU A 45 2.12 -12.43 -8.80
CA LEU A 45 0.74 -11.94 -8.68
C LEU A 45 0.00 -11.96 -10.02
N ILE A 46 0.65 -11.56 -11.12
CA ILE A 46 0.01 -11.57 -12.45
C ILE A 46 -0.39 -12.99 -12.88
N PRO A 47 0.47 -14.02 -12.78
CA PRO A 47 0.09 -15.38 -13.16
C PRO A 47 -1.09 -15.92 -12.34
N ASP A 48 -1.10 -15.66 -11.03
CA ASP A 48 -2.11 -16.16 -10.08
C ASP A 48 -3.54 -15.71 -10.41
N ILE A 49 -3.69 -14.50 -10.96
CA ILE A 49 -5.00 -14.01 -11.40
C ILE A 49 -5.30 -14.34 -12.86
N VAL A 50 -4.30 -14.52 -13.71
CA VAL A 50 -4.52 -14.86 -15.13
C VAL A 50 -5.01 -16.30 -15.28
N GLU A 51 -4.59 -17.22 -14.42
CA GLU A 51 -5.03 -18.62 -14.46
C GLU A 51 -6.55 -18.80 -14.36
N PRO A 52 -7.27 -18.20 -13.38
CA PRO A 52 -8.73 -18.31 -13.27
C PRO A 52 -9.53 -17.35 -14.18
N LEU A 53 -8.98 -16.18 -14.54
CA LEU A 53 -9.71 -15.12 -15.26
C LEU A 53 -9.36 -15.02 -16.75
N GLY A 54 -8.27 -15.65 -17.18
CA GLY A 54 -7.70 -15.49 -18.52
C GLY A 54 -7.46 -14.01 -18.86
N TRP A 55 -7.85 -13.60 -20.06
CA TRP A 55 -7.69 -12.21 -20.53
C TRP A 55 -8.49 -11.18 -19.74
N SER A 56 -9.55 -11.58 -19.03
CA SER A 56 -10.34 -10.65 -18.21
C SER A 56 -9.56 -10.12 -16.99
N ALA A 57 -8.49 -10.81 -16.59
CA ALA A 57 -7.58 -10.37 -15.52
C ALA A 57 -7.01 -8.96 -15.78
N LEU A 58 -6.66 -8.66 -17.04
CA LEU A 58 -6.17 -7.34 -17.45
C LEU A 58 -7.19 -6.24 -17.19
N GLY A 59 -8.48 -6.52 -17.39
CA GLY A 59 -9.56 -5.58 -17.10
C GLY A 59 -9.62 -5.23 -15.62
N PHE A 60 -9.59 -6.24 -14.75
CA PHE A 60 -9.60 -6.02 -13.29
C PHE A 60 -8.33 -5.34 -12.77
N LEU A 61 -7.16 -5.71 -13.31
CA LEU A 61 -5.89 -5.02 -13.07
C LEU A 61 -5.98 -3.54 -13.41
N PHE A 62 -6.52 -3.22 -14.58
CA PHE A 62 -6.65 -1.86 -15.06
C PHE A 62 -7.64 -1.05 -14.22
N VAL A 63 -8.78 -1.65 -13.86
CA VAL A 63 -9.75 -1.05 -12.93
C VAL A 63 -9.09 -0.75 -11.59
N GLY A 64 -8.38 -1.73 -11.02
CA GLY A 64 -7.62 -1.58 -9.78
C GLY A 64 -6.55 -0.50 -9.86
N TYR A 65 -5.87 -0.37 -10.99
CA TYR A 65 -4.87 0.67 -11.20
C TYR A 65 -5.47 2.08 -11.28
N LEU A 66 -6.65 2.23 -11.89
CA LEU A 66 -7.30 3.53 -12.05
C LEU A 66 -8.06 3.99 -10.80
N LEU A 67 -8.56 3.04 -10.01
CA LEU A 67 -9.45 3.32 -8.89
C LEU A 67 -8.85 4.31 -7.87
N PRO A 68 -7.59 4.17 -7.41
CA PRO A 68 -6.99 5.12 -6.46
C PRO A 68 -6.83 6.51 -7.06
N GLY A 69 -6.37 6.60 -8.32
CA GLY A 69 -6.17 7.88 -8.99
C GLY A 69 -7.48 8.63 -9.27
N LEU A 70 -8.57 7.91 -9.56
CA LEU A 70 -9.88 8.53 -9.69
C LEU A 70 -10.40 9.03 -8.35
N LEU A 71 -10.30 8.21 -7.30
CA LEU A 71 -10.69 8.59 -5.94
C LEU A 71 -9.90 9.82 -5.49
N GLU A 72 -8.59 9.83 -5.71
CA GLU A 72 -7.73 10.98 -5.41
C GLU A 72 -8.18 12.24 -6.14
N ARG A 73 -8.47 12.18 -7.44
CA ARG A 73 -8.93 13.35 -8.21
C ARG A 73 -10.26 13.88 -7.71
N LEU A 74 -11.21 13.00 -7.38
CA LEU A 74 -12.52 13.38 -6.86
C LEU A 74 -12.37 14.08 -5.51
N ILE A 75 -11.54 13.54 -4.62
CA ILE A 75 -11.37 14.14 -3.30
C ILE A 75 -10.52 15.42 -3.36
N ARG A 76 -9.49 15.48 -4.22
CA ARG A 76 -8.70 16.71 -4.44
C ARG A 76 -9.56 17.86 -4.95
N ARG A 77 -10.42 17.62 -5.93
CA ARG A 77 -11.37 18.64 -6.43
C ARG A 77 -12.30 19.16 -5.33
N ALA A 78 -12.69 18.30 -4.40
CA ALA A 78 -13.49 18.71 -3.23
C ALA A 78 -12.65 19.49 -2.18
N ALA A 79 -11.32 19.31 -2.17
CA ALA A 79 -10.40 19.86 -1.17
C ALA A 79 -9.64 21.12 -1.62
N GLU A 80 -9.83 21.59 -2.86
CA GLU A 80 -9.05 22.66 -3.52
C GLU A 80 -9.03 24.01 -2.76
N THR A 81 -9.91 24.23 -1.79
CA THR A 81 -10.00 25.51 -1.07
C THR A 81 -9.23 25.57 0.25
N LEU A 82 -8.75 24.45 0.82
CA LEU A 82 -8.11 24.43 2.14
C LEU A 82 -6.95 23.40 2.23
N HIS A 83 -5.73 23.88 2.47
CA HIS A 83 -4.53 23.03 2.50
C HIS A 83 -4.60 21.89 3.54
N LEU A 84 -5.16 22.15 4.72
CA LEU A 84 -5.38 21.14 5.77
C LEU A 84 -6.41 20.07 5.39
N LEU A 85 -7.42 20.42 4.57
CA LEU A 85 -8.41 19.47 4.09
C LEU A 85 -7.74 18.45 3.15
N SER A 86 -6.79 18.89 2.33
CA SER A 86 -6.04 17.99 1.45
C SER A 86 -5.23 16.93 2.21
N LEU A 87 -4.65 17.28 3.36
CA LEU A 87 -3.95 16.34 4.24
C LEU A 87 -4.91 15.31 4.84
N TYR A 88 -6.06 15.76 5.37
CA TYR A 88 -7.07 14.85 5.92
C TYR A 88 -7.58 13.86 4.87
N VAL A 89 -7.83 14.36 3.67
CA VAL A 89 -8.23 13.57 2.50
C VAL A 89 -7.18 12.52 2.13
N ALA A 90 -5.91 12.91 2.09
CA ALA A 90 -4.82 11.98 1.81
C ALA A 90 -4.74 10.89 2.89
N LEU A 91 -4.92 11.25 4.15
CA LEU A 91 -4.96 10.30 5.26
C LEU A 91 -6.15 9.33 5.15
N VAL A 92 -7.34 9.82 4.81
CA VAL A 92 -8.51 8.95 4.59
C VAL A 92 -8.29 8.00 3.42
N GLY A 93 -7.77 8.50 2.29
CA GLY A 93 -7.43 7.65 1.14
C GLY A 93 -6.41 6.57 1.49
N LEU A 94 -5.42 6.92 2.30
CA LEU A 94 -4.43 5.99 2.82
C LEU A 94 -5.03 4.95 3.78
N LEU A 95 -5.97 5.32 4.65
CA LEU A 95 -6.69 4.37 5.50
C LEU A 95 -7.58 3.43 4.69
N LEU A 96 -8.27 3.93 3.66
CA LEU A 96 -9.03 3.08 2.74
C LEU A 96 -8.11 2.11 1.98
N HIS A 97 -6.91 2.55 1.60
CA HIS A 97 -5.90 1.67 1.02
C HIS A 97 -5.49 0.55 1.99
N ALA A 98 -5.31 0.86 3.28
CA ALA A 98 -5.00 -0.14 4.30
C ALA A 98 -6.11 -1.18 4.50
N VAL A 99 -7.38 -0.78 4.32
CA VAL A 99 -8.52 -1.72 4.30
C VAL A 99 -8.38 -2.69 3.13
N LEU A 100 -8.00 -2.21 1.93
CA LEU A 100 -7.79 -3.07 0.77
C LEU A 100 -6.62 -4.04 0.96
N ASP A 101 -5.54 -3.64 1.64
CA ASP A 101 -4.45 -4.54 2.01
C ASP A 101 -4.92 -5.67 2.93
N GLY A 102 -5.78 -5.35 3.90
CA GLY A 102 -6.39 -6.35 4.79
C GLY A 102 -7.29 -7.34 4.03
N ALA A 103 -8.13 -6.82 3.14
CA ALA A 103 -8.98 -7.64 2.28
C ALA A 103 -8.16 -8.57 1.38
N GLY A 104 -7.04 -8.08 0.83
CA GLY A 104 -6.12 -8.87 0.04
C GLY A 104 -5.46 -10.00 0.83
N LEU A 105 -5.05 -9.74 2.08
CA LEU A 105 -4.52 -10.76 2.97
C LEU A 105 -5.53 -11.87 3.25
N ALA A 106 -6.79 -11.52 3.54
CA ALA A 106 -7.85 -12.52 3.72
C ALA A 106 -8.02 -13.34 2.43
N GLY A 107 -8.17 -12.68 1.27
CA GLY A 107 -8.32 -13.35 -0.04
C GLY A 107 -7.17 -14.31 -0.37
N SER A 108 -5.94 -13.98 0.04
CA SER A 108 -4.78 -14.85 -0.17
C SER A 108 -4.79 -16.13 0.65
N GLU A 109 -5.39 -16.14 1.84
CA GLU A 109 -5.52 -17.36 2.65
C GLU A 109 -6.56 -18.31 2.05
N TRP A 110 -7.62 -17.77 1.45
CA TRP A 110 -8.67 -18.57 0.80
C TRP A 110 -8.22 -19.22 -0.52
N ARG A 111 -7.38 -18.54 -1.31
CA ARG A 111 -6.89 -19.03 -2.61
C ARG A 111 -5.54 -19.74 -2.56
N ASP A 112 -4.96 -19.91 -1.37
CA ASP A 112 -3.58 -20.39 -1.18
C ASP A 112 -2.54 -19.59 -2.01
N SER A 113 -2.85 -18.33 -2.32
CA SER A 113 -2.04 -17.45 -3.16
C SER A 113 -0.96 -16.76 -2.33
N GLY A 114 -0.03 -17.56 -1.81
CA GLY A 114 1.05 -17.12 -0.92
C GLY A 114 1.89 -15.97 -1.50
N GLY A 115 1.99 -15.87 -2.83
CA GLY A 115 2.65 -14.76 -3.51
C GLY A 115 2.05 -13.39 -3.18
N LEU A 116 0.70 -13.29 -3.16
CA LEU A 116 0.00 -12.05 -2.82
C LEU A 116 0.16 -11.69 -1.34
N ALA A 117 0.10 -12.68 -0.45
CA ALA A 117 0.35 -12.47 0.98
C ALA A 117 1.75 -11.90 1.22
N VAL A 118 2.77 -12.50 0.59
CA VAL A 118 4.15 -12.02 0.67
C VAL A 118 4.28 -10.60 0.11
N ALA A 119 3.57 -10.29 -0.98
CA ALA A 119 3.59 -8.96 -1.59
C ALA A 119 3.06 -7.90 -0.66
N ILE A 120 1.92 -8.15 -0.04
CA ILE A 120 1.32 -7.21 0.90
C ILE A 120 2.22 -7.07 2.13
N ILE A 121 2.75 -8.18 2.68
CA ILE A 121 3.64 -8.14 3.85
C ILE A 121 4.89 -7.28 3.57
N LEU A 122 5.52 -7.46 2.40
CA LEU A 122 6.71 -6.71 2.02
C LEU A 122 6.40 -5.25 1.67
N HIS A 123 5.27 -5.00 0.99
CA HIS A 123 4.80 -3.65 0.68
C HIS A 123 4.60 -2.82 1.94
N ARG A 124 4.00 -3.44 2.96
CA ARG A 124 3.69 -2.79 4.25
C ARG A 124 4.92 -2.39 5.04
N PHE A 125 6.03 -3.13 4.90
CA PHE A 125 7.31 -2.72 5.45
C PHE A 125 7.75 -1.35 4.89
N GLY A 126 7.74 -1.23 3.56
CA GLY A 126 8.07 0.04 2.88
C GLY A 126 7.09 1.16 3.21
N MET A 127 5.78 0.86 3.25
CA MET A 127 4.75 1.84 3.64
C MET A 127 4.97 2.37 5.06
N GLY A 128 5.21 1.48 6.04
CA GLY A 128 5.44 1.86 7.43
C GLY A 128 6.65 2.77 7.59
N LEU A 129 7.77 2.40 6.95
CA LEU A 129 8.99 3.21 6.94
C LEU A 129 8.73 4.59 6.32
N MET A 130 8.10 4.65 5.14
CA MET A 130 7.84 5.92 4.44
C MET A 130 6.89 6.83 5.23
N LEU A 131 5.83 6.27 5.81
CA LEU A 131 4.90 7.04 6.66
C LEU A 131 5.60 7.60 7.88
N TRP A 132 6.48 6.84 8.51
CA TRP A 132 7.28 7.35 9.62
C TRP A 132 8.17 8.51 9.18
N LEU A 133 8.93 8.34 8.09
CA LEU A 133 9.86 9.36 7.58
C LEU A 133 9.16 10.66 7.18
N ILE A 134 7.88 10.61 6.78
CA ILE A 134 7.09 11.79 6.44
C ILE A 134 6.42 12.40 7.68
N MET A 135 5.77 11.57 8.50
CA MET A 135 4.94 12.06 9.61
C MET A 135 5.76 12.53 10.81
N GLN A 136 6.87 11.84 11.13
CA GLN A 136 7.70 12.15 12.29
C GLN A 136 8.32 13.56 12.25
N PRO A 137 8.96 14.02 11.15
CA PRO A 137 9.54 15.36 11.11
C PRO A 137 8.51 16.49 11.01
N VAL A 138 7.32 16.22 10.45
CA VAL A 138 6.29 17.24 10.23
C VAL A 138 5.36 17.40 11.44
N PHE A 139 4.91 16.30 12.04
CA PHE A 139 3.88 16.28 13.08
C PHE A 139 4.38 15.73 14.42
N GLY A 140 5.63 15.26 14.47
CA GLY A 140 6.23 14.67 15.66
C GLY A 140 5.89 13.19 15.85
N GLU A 141 6.60 12.58 16.79
CA GLU A 141 6.59 11.13 17.02
C GLU A 141 5.21 10.57 17.38
N LYS A 142 4.46 11.28 18.23
CA LYS A 142 3.15 10.84 18.72
C LYS A 142 2.14 10.67 17.58
N ILE A 143 2.11 11.62 16.65
CA ILE A 143 1.18 11.59 15.51
C ILE A 143 1.62 10.54 14.48
N ALA A 144 2.92 10.37 14.27
CA ALA A 144 3.44 9.31 13.42
C ALA A 144 3.01 7.92 13.91
N TRP A 145 3.18 7.63 15.21
CA TRP A 145 2.69 6.39 15.81
C TRP A 145 1.18 6.25 15.72
N ALA A 146 0.41 7.29 16.06
CA ALA A 146 -1.04 7.26 15.96
C ALA A 146 -1.52 6.92 14.54
N THR A 147 -0.84 7.44 13.52
CA THR A 147 -1.11 7.15 12.11
C THR A 147 -0.84 5.68 11.77
N LEU A 148 0.28 5.12 12.24
CA LEU A 148 0.61 3.70 12.05
C LEU A 148 -0.39 2.76 12.76
N PHE A 149 -0.87 3.12 13.95
CA PHE A 149 -1.93 2.38 14.63
C PHE A 149 -3.28 2.48 13.90
N ALA A 150 -3.62 3.65 13.36
CA ALA A 150 -4.82 3.82 12.55
C ALA A 150 -4.76 2.95 11.28
N MET A 151 -3.59 2.89 10.63
CA MET A 151 -3.32 2.00 9.50
C MET A 151 -3.48 0.52 9.89
N ALA A 152 -2.91 0.11 11.02
CA ALA A 152 -3.05 -1.26 11.53
C ALA A 152 -4.52 -1.62 11.79
N ALA A 153 -5.29 -0.73 12.42
CA ALA A 153 -6.72 -0.91 12.66
C ALA A 153 -7.51 -1.03 11.36
N ALA A 154 -7.23 -0.17 10.36
CA ALA A 154 -7.87 -0.23 9.06
C ALA A 154 -7.57 -1.56 8.33
N THR A 155 -6.35 -2.09 8.42
CA THR A 155 -6.03 -3.42 7.88
C THR A 155 -6.80 -4.53 8.58
N ILE A 156 -6.90 -4.51 9.91
CA ILE A 156 -7.69 -5.50 10.66
C ILE A 156 -9.14 -5.45 10.21
N ILE A 157 -9.73 -4.25 10.10
CA ILE A 157 -11.10 -4.06 9.61
C ILE A 157 -11.28 -4.68 8.22
N GLY A 158 -10.35 -4.41 7.30
CA GLY A 158 -10.38 -4.98 5.95
C GLY A 158 -10.30 -6.50 5.93
N PHE A 159 -9.41 -7.07 6.75
CA PHE A 159 -9.23 -8.52 6.86
C PHE A 159 -10.50 -9.21 7.39
N GLU A 160 -11.00 -8.77 8.54
CA GLU A 160 -12.18 -9.34 9.20
C GLU A 160 -13.45 -9.18 8.35
N PHE A 161 -13.64 -8.00 7.75
CA PHE A 161 -14.79 -7.74 6.88
C PHE A 161 -14.76 -8.65 5.63
N SER A 162 -13.57 -8.91 5.09
CA SER A 162 -13.42 -9.82 3.96
C SER A 162 -13.62 -11.28 4.35
N GLU A 163 -13.14 -11.74 5.50
CA GLU A 163 -13.43 -13.10 5.97
C GLU A 163 -14.93 -13.36 6.16
N TRP A 164 -15.71 -12.34 6.50
CA TRP A 164 -17.16 -12.46 6.56
C TRP A 164 -17.82 -12.56 5.17
N LEU A 165 -17.25 -11.89 4.16
CA LEU A 165 -17.84 -11.77 2.82
C LEU A 165 -17.39 -12.90 1.85
N LEU A 166 -16.13 -13.32 1.95
CA LEU A 166 -15.47 -14.27 1.05
C LEU A 166 -16.06 -15.69 1.05
N PRO A 167 -16.57 -16.26 2.16
CA PRO A 167 -17.21 -17.58 2.15
C PRO A 167 -18.44 -17.69 1.23
N TYR A 168 -19.03 -16.56 0.89
CA TYR A 168 -20.18 -16.46 -0.01
C TYR A 168 -19.77 -16.09 -1.45
N ALA A 169 -18.50 -15.79 -1.67
CA ALA A 169 -17.96 -15.42 -2.97
C ALA A 169 -17.47 -16.65 -3.74
N GLY A 170 -17.83 -16.75 -5.03
CA GLY A 170 -17.27 -17.78 -5.91
C GLY A 170 -15.82 -17.49 -6.30
N ASP A 171 -15.06 -18.52 -6.67
CA ASP A 171 -13.61 -18.40 -6.97
C ASP A 171 -13.28 -17.32 -8.02
N THR A 172 -14.09 -17.19 -9.07
CA THR A 172 -13.95 -16.14 -10.08
C THR A 172 -14.12 -14.72 -9.52
N LEU A 173 -15.03 -14.53 -8.56
CA LEU A 173 -15.23 -13.23 -7.91
C LEU A 173 -14.05 -12.90 -7.01
N ILE A 174 -13.52 -13.89 -6.28
CA ILE A 174 -12.33 -13.71 -5.43
C ILE A 174 -11.13 -13.35 -6.31
N ALA A 175 -10.91 -14.05 -7.42
CA ALA A 175 -9.87 -13.72 -8.39
C ALA A 175 -10.03 -12.30 -8.97
N ALA A 176 -11.27 -11.89 -9.29
CA ALA A 176 -11.55 -10.55 -9.81
C ALA A 176 -11.21 -9.47 -8.79
N ILE A 177 -11.63 -9.66 -7.53
CA ILE A 177 -11.27 -8.77 -6.41
C ILE A 177 -9.76 -8.73 -6.24
N GLN A 178 -9.10 -9.88 -6.30
CA GLN A 178 -7.65 -9.99 -6.20
C GLN A 178 -6.95 -9.21 -7.33
N GLY A 179 -7.44 -9.29 -8.57
CA GLY A 179 -6.95 -8.49 -9.69
C GLY A 179 -7.07 -6.99 -9.47
N VAL A 180 -8.19 -6.54 -8.90
CA VAL A 180 -8.38 -5.12 -8.50
C VAL A 180 -7.36 -4.74 -7.43
N ILE A 181 -7.17 -5.55 -6.39
CA ILE A 181 -6.20 -5.27 -5.31
C ILE A 181 -4.77 -5.20 -5.87
N ILE A 182 -4.37 -6.15 -6.72
CA ILE A 182 -3.04 -6.13 -7.38
C ILE A 182 -2.89 -4.86 -8.22
N GLY A 183 -3.93 -4.44 -8.95
CA GLY A 183 -3.95 -3.18 -9.68
C GLY A 183 -3.69 -1.96 -8.78
N THR A 184 -4.29 -1.92 -7.58
CA THR A 184 -4.03 -0.84 -6.62
C THR A 184 -2.60 -0.81 -6.09
N ILE A 185 -1.98 -1.99 -5.90
CA ILE A 185 -0.56 -2.11 -5.53
C ILE A 185 0.34 -1.58 -6.66
N ILE A 186 0.02 -1.92 -7.92
CA ILE A 186 0.75 -1.38 -9.08
C ILE A 186 0.62 0.14 -9.15
N HIS A 187 -0.58 0.68 -8.92
CA HIS A 187 -0.80 2.13 -8.89
C HIS A 187 0.13 2.81 -7.88
N SER A 188 0.21 2.28 -6.66
CA SER A 188 1.02 2.86 -5.60
C SER A 188 2.53 2.77 -5.90
N LEU A 189 2.99 1.68 -6.53
CA LEU A 189 4.36 1.55 -7.00
C LEU A 189 4.73 2.62 -8.03
N VAL A 190 3.86 2.84 -9.02
CA VAL A 190 4.12 3.82 -10.09
C VAL A 190 4.11 5.26 -9.57
N HIS A 191 3.19 5.59 -8.66
CA HIS A 191 3.01 6.97 -8.19
C HIS A 191 3.90 7.35 -7.00
N ARG A 192 4.68 6.41 -6.45
CA ARG A 192 5.67 6.69 -5.39
C ARG A 192 6.86 7.53 -5.88
N GLU A 193 7.18 7.55 -7.18
CA GLU A 193 8.43 8.15 -7.70
C GLU A 193 8.52 9.69 -7.69
N HIS A 194 7.49 10.42 -7.25
CA HIS A 194 7.48 11.89 -7.35
C HIS A 194 8.03 12.66 -6.14
N VAL A 195 8.54 11.99 -5.10
CA VAL A 195 9.10 12.69 -3.91
C VAL A 195 10.61 12.93 -4.00
N ASP A 196 11.33 12.21 -4.86
CA ASP A 196 12.82 12.30 -4.95
C ASP A 196 13.33 13.39 -5.93
N GLY A 197 12.45 14.08 -6.68
CA GLY A 197 12.86 15.04 -7.72
C GLY A 197 13.00 16.51 -7.30
N ALA A 198 12.52 16.91 -6.11
CA ALA A 198 12.32 18.32 -5.78
C ALA A 198 13.51 19.03 -5.07
N HIS A 199 14.69 18.42 -4.99
CA HIS A 199 15.84 18.99 -4.25
C HIS A 199 17.08 19.34 -5.10
N HIS A 200 16.92 19.56 -6.40
CA HIS A 200 17.96 20.19 -7.23
C HIS A 200 17.48 21.47 -7.90
N HIS A 201 17.22 22.50 -7.08
CA HIS A 201 17.42 23.88 -7.50
C HIS A 201 18.60 24.46 -6.71
N PRO A 202 19.81 24.54 -7.29
CA PRO A 202 20.80 25.48 -6.80
C PRO A 202 20.35 26.88 -7.24
N HIS A 203 19.91 27.68 -6.27
CA HIS A 203 19.90 29.13 -6.44
C HIS A 203 21.35 29.57 -6.68
N GLY A 204 21.59 30.15 -7.85
CA GLY A 204 22.90 30.70 -8.20
C GLY A 204 23.28 31.88 -7.32
N LYS A 205 24.59 32.02 -7.11
CA LYS A 205 25.36 33.26 -7.31
C LYS A 205 26.74 32.86 -7.81
#